data_AF-A0A417RNU2-F1
#
_entry.id   AF-A0A417RNU2-F1
#
_cell.length_a   1.000
_cell.length_b   1.000
_cell.length_c   1.000
_cell.angle_alpha   90.00
_cell.angle_beta   90.00
_cell.angle_gamma   90.00
#
_symmetry.space_group_name_H-M   'P 1'
#
loop_
_entity.id
_entity.type
_entity.pdbx_description
1 polymer ?
#
loop_
_entity_poly.entity_id
_entity_poly.type
_entity_poly.pdbx_seq_one_letter_code
_entity_poly.pdbx_strand_id
1 'polypeptide(L)'
;MDASYRFFQNRACEFFPCHAVEDVEKFNCLFCYCPLYLREKCLGNPSYLVDGRGCKIKDCSNCTVVHRPEMYDEIMHQLSRQDQVLELSIRSFWNEILERMAEIAGWHQMDEEMKREHRSTAVSAVTNLLQKHKYLYRVEVMLQPFDKSCVQNGWFQFGGQEIRCNVLERIDRSQVENGYIYAFHAPDINVDEGESLLAKYYLEVFQIACMDVCRQQIQDYLERKHSVLQKQYCSPSFGPGYYGMDIDAVPKLISFLEADTVGVKWQEDKLYPIMSLVGVYLISKGELLAECKDCAGCLGQAGGCQYCMNR
;
A
#
# COMPACT_ATOMS: atom_id res chain seq x y z
N MET A 1 -30.26 26.02 13.38
CA MET A 1 -30.01 24.80 12.57
C MET A 1 -30.61 23.63 13.33
N ASP A 2 -31.41 22.81 12.66
CA ASP A 2 -32.03 21.64 13.29
C ASP A 2 -30.99 20.54 13.55
N ALA A 3 -31.21 19.75 14.59
CA ALA A 3 -30.39 18.57 14.87
C ALA A 3 -30.42 17.61 13.66
N SER A 4 -29.26 17.18 13.21
CA SER A 4 -29.11 16.25 12.10
C SER A 4 -28.08 15.17 12.45
N TYR A 5 -27.99 14.12 11.66
CA TYR A 5 -26.96 13.10 11.85
C TYR A 5 -25.52 13.65 11.77
N ARG A 6 -25.34 14.84 11.17
CA ARG A 6 -24.05 15.53 11.04
C ARG A 6 -23.81 16.60 12.11
N PHE A 7 -24.85 17.00 12.86
CA PHE A 7 -24.79 18.15 13.74
C PHE A 7 -25.65 17.98 15.00
N PHE A 8 -25.03 18.16 16.15
CA PHE A 8 -25.68 18.09 17.45
C PHE A 8 -25.09 19.13 18.40
N GLN A 9 -25.89 19.71 19.29
CA GLN A 9 -25.43 20.64 20.32
C GLN A 9 -25.96 20.24 21.69
N ASN A 10 -25.05 19.92 22.61
CA ASN A 10 -25.42 19.63 23.99
C ASN A 10 -25.36 20.90 24.86
N ARG A 11 -26.27 21.84 24.64
CA ARG A 11 -26.32 23.12 25.38
C ARG A 11 -26.56 22.98 26.89
N ALA A 12 -27.04 21.82 27.34
CA ALA A 12 -27.23 21.52 28.75
C ALA A 12 -25.95 21.02 29.45
N CYS A 13 -24.88 20.75 28.70
CA CYS A 13 -23.60 20.33 29.27
C CYS A 13 -22.92 21.50 29.99
N GLU A 14 -22.42 21.25 31.20
CA GLU A 14 -21.68 22.25 31.99
C GLU A 14 -20.39 22.74 31.32
N PHE A 15 -19.85 21.96 30.38
CA PHE A 15 -18.67 22.28 29.60
C PHE A 15 -19.00 22.92 28.26
N PHE A 16 -20.24 23.27 27.94
CA PHE A 16 -20.58 23.84 26.62
C PHE A 16 -20.33 25.36 26.56
N PRO A 17 -19.60 25.89 25.55
CA PRO A 17 -18.77 25.15 24.59
C PRO A 17 -17.45 24.70 25.23
N CYS A 18 -16.99 23.49 24.90
CA CYS A 18 -15.80 22.93 25.57
C CYS A 18 -14.49 23.53 25.05
N HIS A 19 -14.56 24.26 23.94
CA HIS A 19 -13.45 25.01 23.35
C HIS A 19 -13.90 26.44 23.06
N ALA A 20 -12.97 27.38 23.18
CA ALA A 20 -13.20 28.75 22.78
C ALA A 20 -13.41 28.84 21.26
N VAL A 21 -14.54 29.41 20.83
CA VAL A 21 -14.89 29.62 19.42
C VAL A 21 -15.54 30.99 19.24
N GLU A 22 -15.44 31.54 18.02
CA GLU A 22 -16.07 32.83 17.68
C GLU A 22 -17.59 32.72 17.52
N ASP A 23 -18.08 31.58 17.01
CA ASP A 23 -19.49 31.34 16.71
C ASP A 23 -19.99 30.07 17.41
N VAL A 24 -20.63 30.25 18.56
CA VAL A 24 -21.20 29.16 19.37
C VAL A 24 -22.38 28.49 18.67
N GLU A 25 -23.08 29.19 17.78
CA GLU A 25 -24.22 28.61 17.05
C GLU A 25 -23.80 27.54 16.05
N LYS A 26 -22.54 27.59 15.58
CA LYS A 26 -21.95 26.55 14.72
C LYS A 26 -21.19 25.47 15.49
N PHE A 27 -21.08 25.57 16.82
CA PHE A 27 -20.32 24.60 17.60
C PHE A 27 -20.98 23.22 17.58
N ASN A 28 -20.29 22.16 17.17
CA ASN A 28 -20.83 20.82 17.06
C ASN A 28 -20.34 19.92 18.20
N CYS A 29 -21.24 19.29 18.95
CA CYS A 29 -20.93 18.37 20.05
C CYS A 29 -20.89 16.89 19.63
N LEU A 30 -21.19 16.58 18.37
CA LEU A 30 -21.29 15.18 17.90
C LEU A 30 -20.02 14.35 18.20
N PHE A 31 -18.85 14.98 18.09
CA PHE A 31 -17.54 14.39 18.35
C PHE A 31 -16.83 15.06 19.53
N CYS A 32 -17.57 15.42 20.59
CA CYS A 32 -16.99 16.01 21.81
C CYS A 32 -15.80 15.21 22.35
N TYR A 33 -15.86 13.88 22.27
CA TYR A 33 -14.65 13.07 22.33
C TYR A 33 -14.08 12.90 20.92
N CYS A 34 -12.87 13.41 20.71
CA CYS A 34 -12.24 13.39 19.40
C CYS A 34 -11.92 11.94 18.97
N PRO A 35 -12.60 11.40 17.94
CA PRO A 35 -12.37 10.03 17.50
C PRO A 35 -11.00 9.88 16.77
N LEU A 36 -10.35 11.00 16.45
CA LEU A 36 -9.03 11.07 15.82
C LEU A 36 -7.87 11.15 16.83
N TYR A 37 -8.15 11.08 18.14
CA TYR A 37 -7.13 11.28 19.17
C TYR A 37 -5.91 10.36 18.97
N LEU A 38 -6.16 9.08 18.70
CA LEU A 38 -5.11 8.06 18.48
C LEU A 38 -4.53 8.04 17.06
N ARG A 39 -5.09 8.80 16.10
CA ARG A 39 -4.58 8.82 14.72
C ARG A 39 -3.30 9.67 14.66
N GLU A 40 -2.24 9.11 14.07
CA GLU A 40 -0.99 9.84 13.83
C GLU A 40 -1.21 11.01 12.85
N LYS A 41 -1.77 10.72 11.67
CA LYS A 41 -2.13 11.73 10.65
C LYS A 41 -3.46 12.43 10.96
N CYS A 42 -3.55 13.12 12.09
CA CYS A 42 -4.77 13.81 12.52
C CYS A 42 -5.14 14.97 11.56
N LEU A 43 -6.43 15.11 11.17
CA LEU A 43 -6.93 16.29 10.44
C LEU A 43 -6.95 17.58 11.27
N GLY A 44 -6.88 17.44 12.60
CA GLY A 44 -6.81 18.56 13.52
C GLY A 44 -5.41 19.13 13.66
N ASN A 45 -5.28 20.18 14.49
CA ASN A 45 -4.00 20.80 14.81
C ASN A 45 -3.70 20.69 16.32
N PRO A 46 -3.42 19.48 16.85
CA PRO A 46 -3.13 19.30 18.26
C PRO A 46 -1.72 19.80 18.63
N SER A 47 -1.57 20.29 19.86
CA SER A 47 -0.28 20.44 20.51
C SER A 47 0.23 19.09 21.03
N TYR A 48 1.50 19.03 21.45
CA TYR A 48 2.09 17.83 22.03
C TYR A 48 2.79 18.17 23.35
N LEU A 49 2.49 17.39 24.37
CA LEU A 49 3.17 17.39 25.65
C LEU A 49 4.16 16.22 25.69
N VAL A 50 5.20 16.32 26.52
CA VAL A 50 6.16 15.23 26.74
C VAL A 50 6.08 14.83 28.21
N ASP A 51 5.80 13.56 28.48
CA ASP A 51 5.76 13.05 29.86
C ASP A 51 7.17 12.93 30.47
N GLY A 52 7.25 12.64 31.77
CA GLY A 52 8.53 12.49 32.48
C GLY A 52 9.41 11.33 31.99
N ARG A 53 8.91 10.49 31.07
CA ARG A 53 9.65 9.39 30.42
C ARG A 53 10.02 9.70 28.96
N GLY A 54 9.67 10.89 28.45
CA GLY A 54 9.95 11.29 27.07
C GLY A 54 8.86 10.88 26.07
N CYS A 55 7.73 10.33 26.51
CA CYS A 55 6.64 9.95 25.61
C CYS A 55 5.83 11.18 25.19
N LYS A 56 5.59 11.33 23.89
CA LYS A 56 4.72 12.39 23.35
C LYS A 56 3.26 12.06 23.59
N ILE A 57 2.53 12.98 24.22
CA ILE A 57 1.10 12.91 24.49
C ILE A 57 0.43 14.01 23.67
N LYS A 58 -0.62 13.65 22.93
CA LYS A 58 -1.39 14.61 22.13
C LYS A 58 -2.26 15.47 23.05
N ASP A 59 -2.17 16.78 22.90
CA ASP A 59 -3.01 17.76 23.59
C ASP A 59 -3.95 18.44 22.59
N CYS A 60 -5.24 18.16 22.71
CA CYS A 60 -6.27 18.67 21.82
C CYS A 60 -7.03 19.88 22.39
N SER A 61 -6.57 20.47 23.50
CA SER A 61 -7.31 21.52 24.21
C SER A 61 -7.55 22.79 23.38
N ASN A 62 -6.74 23.02 22.34
CA ASN A 62 -6.89 24.15 21.42
C ASN A 62 -7.38 23.75 20.02
N CYS A 63 -7.78 22.50 19.83
CA CYS A 63 -8.19 21.98 18.52
C CYS A 63 -9.71 21.95 18.38
N THR A 64 -10.23 22.63 17.36
CA THR A 64 -11.69 22.76 17.13
C THR A 64 -12.19 21.93 15.94
N VAL A 65 -11.33 21.12 15.32
CA VAL A 65 -11.64 20.40 14.06
C VAL A 65 -12.93 19.58 14.17
N VAL A 66 -13.12 18.88 15.29
CA VAL A 66 -14.28 18.01 15.55
C VAL A 66 -15.55 18.76 15.93
N HIS A 67 -15.42 20.06 16.20
CA HIS A 67 -16.52 20.96 16.55
C HIS A 67 -17.04 21.77 15.36
N ARG A 68 -16.44 21.61 14.18
CA ARG A 68 -16.87 22.26 12.94
C ARG A 68 -17.85 21.36 12.17
N PRO A 69 -19.09 21.80 11.88
CA PRO A 69 -20.09 20.97 11.18
C PRO A 69 -19.62 20.47 9.82
N GLU A 70 -18.89 21.30 9.08
CA GLU A 70 -18.34 21.00 7.76
C GLU A 70 -17.28 19.88 7.78
N MET A 71 -16.70 19.57 8.94
CA MET A 71 -15.68 18.51 9.06
C MET A 71 -16.28 17.11 9.25
N TYR A 72 -17.61 16.97 9.35
CA TYR A 72 -18.24 15.67 9.58
C TYR A 72 -17.82 14.64 8.54
N ASP A 73 -17.97 14.96 7.25
CA ASP A 73 -17.70 14.01 6.17
C ASP A 73 -16.20 13.64 6.12
N GLU A 74 -15.30 14.61 6.37
CA GLU A 74 -13.86 14.39 6.45
C GLU A 74 -13.45 13.51 7.65
N ILE A 75 -14.05 13.74 8.83
CA ILE A 75 -13.81 12.92 10.01
C ILE A 75 -14.31 11.50 9.77
N MET A 76 -15.51 11.34 9.20
CA MET A 76 -16.06 10.03 8.88
C MET A 76 -15.22 9.30 7.83
N HIS A 77 -14.75 10.01 6.81
CA HIS A 77 -13.79 9.46 5.84
C HIS A 77 -12.54 8.96 6.55
N GLN A 78 -11.92 9.78 7.41
CA GLN A 78 -10.72 9.38 8.16
C GLN A 78 -10.94 8.21 9.15
N LEU A 79 -12.11 8.11 9.75
CA LEU A 79 -12.45 6.97 10.62
C LEU A 79 -12.73 5.70 9.82
N SER A 80 -13.35 5.83 8.65
CA SER A 80 -13.63 4.72 7.73
C SER A 80 -12.36 4.15 7.08
N ARG A 81 -11.26 4.90 7.11
CA ARG A 81 -9.96 4.42 6.67
C ARG A 81 -9.50 3.24 7.52
N GLN A 82 -9.67 2.07 6.92
CA GLN A 82 -9.01 0.84 7.30
C GLN A 82 -7.64 0.82 6.62
N ASP A 83 -6.80 1.80 6.93
CA ASP A 83 -5.41 1.78 6.52
C ASP A 83 -4.75 0.60 7.28
N GLN A 84 -4.72 -0.59 6.66
CA GLN A 84 -3.95 -1.70 7.19
C GLN A 84 -2.53 -1.52 6.65
N VAL A 85 -1.64 -1.03 7.51
CA VAL A 85 -0.21 -1.17 7.26
C VAL A 85 0.16 -2.60 7.63
N LEU A 86 0.44 -3.42 6.61
CA LEU A 86 1.02 -4.75 6.79
C LEU A 86 2.54 -4.60 6.86
N GLU A 87 3.14 -5.10 7.92
CA GLU A 87 4.59 -5.11 8.10
C GLU A 87 5.18 -6.46 7.66
N LEU A 88 6.10 -6.42 6.70
CA LEU A 88 6.86 -7.58 6.26
C LEU A 88 8.31 -7.47 6.72
N SER A 89 8.85 -8.56 7.26
CA SER A 89 10.25 -8.65 7.68
C SER A 89 11.06 -9.41 6.63
N ILE A 90 12.03 -8.76 6.01
CA ILE A 90 12.95 -9.34 5.02
C ILE A 90 13.66 -10.58 5.57
N ARG A 91 13.89 -10.65 6.89
CA ARG A 91 14.50 -11.83 7.52
C ARG A 91 13.66 -13.09 7.33
N SER A 92 12.34 -12.95 7.30
CA SER A 92 11.41 -14.06 7.25
C SER A 92 11.39 -14.75 5.89
N PHE A 93 11.84 -14.08 4.83
CA PHE A 93 11.85 -14.58 3.45
C PHE A 93 13.19 -14.32 2.75
N TRP A 94 14.28 -14.39 3.53
CA TRP A 94 15.64 -14.14 3.03
C TRP A 94 16.06 -15.16 1.95
N ASN A 95 15.66 -16.42 2.11
CA ASN A 95 16.04 -17.48 1.19
C ASN A 95 15.35 -17.29 -0.18
N GLU A 96 14.08 -16.93 -0.16
CA GLU A 96 13.25 -16.63 -1.32
C GLU A 96 13.80 -15.40 -2.07
N ILE A 97 14.24 -14.37 -1.34
CA ILE A 97 14.94 -13.23 -1.95
C ILE A 97 16.23 -13.70 -2.61
N LEU A 98 17.06 -14.50 -1.92
CA LEU A 98 18.34 -14.94 -2.46
C LEU A 98 18.16 -15.83 -3.70
N GLU A 99 17.17 -16.71 -3.70
CA GLU A 99 16.78 -17.50 -4.86
C GLU A 99 16.33 -16.61 -6.01
N ARG A 100 15.48 -15.60 -5.73
CA ARG A 100 15.04 -14.65 -6.76
C ARG A 100 16.20 -13.81 -7.31
N MET A 101 17.15 -13.41 -6.47
CA MET A 101 18.39 -12.75 -6.92
C MET A 101 19.21 -13.66 -7.84
N ALA A 102 19.28 -14.96 -7.53
CA ALA A 102 19.98 -15.94 -8.34
C ALA A 102 19.37 -16.10 -9.73
N GLU A 103 18.03 -16.06 -9.82
CA GLU A 103 17.29 -16.06 -11.08
C GLU A 103 17.57 -14.80 -11.91
N ILE A 104 17.42 -13.61 -11.30
CA ILE A 104 17.61 -12.31 -11.97
C ILE A 104 19.04 -12.18 -12.50
N ALA A 105 20.03 -12.58 -11.71
CA ALA A 105 21.44 -12.47 -12.06
C ALA A 105 21.98 -13.70 -12.83
N GLY A 106 21.12 -14.67 -13.16
CA GLY A 106 21.49 -15.82 -14.01
C GLY A 106 22.53 -16.76 -13.38
N TRP A 107 22.58 -16.90 -12.05
CA TRP A 107 23.60 -17.71 -11.37
C TRP A 107 23.57 -19.20 -11.77
N HIS A 108 22.43 -19.68 -12.26
CA HIS A 108 22.28 -21.06 -12.75
C HIS A 108 23.03 -21.33 -14.06
N GLN A 109 23.43 -20.27 -14.77
CA GLN A 109 24.17 -20.35 -16.03
C GLN A 109 25.68 -20.20 -15.83
N MET A 110 26.13 -19.89 -14.61
CA MET A 110 27.53 -19.70 -14.25
C MET A 110 28.19 -21.04 -13.90
N ASP A 111 29.51 -21.11 -14.08
CA ASP A 111 30.30 -22.18 -13.48
C ASP A 111 30.34 -22.06 -11.95
N GLU A 112 30.76 -23.13 -11.27
CA GLU A 112 30.71 -23.22 -9.81
C GLU A 112 31.62 -22.23 -9.08
N GLU A 113 32.74 -21.81 -9.67
CA GLU A 113 33.65 -20.85 -9.05
C GLU A 113 33.07 -19.44 -9.13
N MET A 114 32.67 -19.02 -10.34
CA MET A 114 32.03 -17.73 -10.58
C MET A 114 30.76 -17.59 -9.74
N LYS A 115 29.91 -18.62 -9.72
CA LYS A 115 28.69 -18.64 -8.89
C LYS A 115 28.98 -18.42 -7.42
N ARG A 116 30.05 -19.01 -6.86
CA ARG A 116 30.44 -18.81 -5.46
C ARG A 116 30.88 -17.38 -5.19
N GLU A 117 31.69 -16.80 -6.07
CA GLU A 117 32.16 -15.41 -5.95
C GLU A 117 31.00 -14.42 -5.99
N HIS A 118 30.14 -14.55 -7.00
CA HIS A 118 28.96 -13.73 -7.21
C HIS A 118 27.98 -13.82 -6.03
N ARG A 119 27.67 -15.05 -5.57
CA ARG A 119 26.83 -15.26 -4.39
C ARG A 119 27.45 -14.66 -3.13
N SER A 120 28.76 -14.83 -2.91
CA SER A 120 29.47 -14.28 -1.75
C SER A 120 29.39 -12.76 -1.73
N THR A 121 29.63 -12.12 -2.88
CA THR A 121 29.55 -10.66 -3.03
C THR A 121 28.13 -10.15 -2.77
N ALA A 122 27.13 -10.78 -3.39
CA ALA A 122 25.73 -10.41 -3.21
C ALA A 122 25.28 -10.50 -1.74
N VAL A 123 25.53 -11.64 -1.10
CA VAL A 123 25.15 -11.88 0.30
C VAL A 123 25.88 -10.91 1.23
N SER A 124 27.17 -10.67 1.01
CA SER A 124 27.96 -9.76 1.83
C SER A 124 27.47 -8.31 1.70
N ALA A 125 27.25 -7.83 0.48
CA ALA A 125 26.78 -6.46 0.23
C ALA A 125 25.43 -6.20 0.92
N VAL A 126 24.46 -7.09 0.73
CA VAL A 126 23.12 -6.93 1.32
C VAL A 126 23.17 -7.11 2.84
N THR A 127 23.93 -8.09 3.35
CA THR A 127 24.04 -8.31 4.80
C THR A 127 24.69 -7.12 5.49
N ASN A 128 25.76 -6.56 4.93
CA ASN A 128 26.44 -5.39 5.47
C ASN A 128 25.48 -4.18 5.51
N LEU A 129 24.74 -3.95 4.43
CA LEU A 129 23.72 -2.90 4.35
C LEU A 129 22.66 -3.07 5.45
N LEU A 130 22.01 -4.23 5.52
CA LEU A 130 20.93 -4.50 6.48
C LEU A 130 21.45 -4.50 7.93
N GLN A 131 22.70 -4.88 8.16
CA GLN A 131 23.31 -4.80 9.49
C GLN A 131 23.61 -3.36 9.91
N LYS A 132 24.11 -2.53 8.99
CA LYS A 132 24.36 -1.10 9.20
C LYS A 132 23.05 -0.33 9.43
N HIS A 133 22.01 -0.68 8.68
CA HIS A 133 20.71 0.00 8.70
C HIS A 133 19.59 -0.98 9.06
N LYS A 134 19.46 -1.30 10.35
CA LYS A 134 18.51 -2.33 10.84
C LYS A 134 17.05 -2.06 10.48
N TYR A 135 16.65 -0.81 10.26
CA TYR A 135 15.29 -0.48 9.85
C TYR A 135 14.97 -0.98 8.43
N LEU A 136 15.97 -1.20 7.57
CA LEU A 136 15.78 -1.75 6.22
C LEU A 136 15.34 -3.22 6.21
N TYR A 137 15.34 -3.91 7.36
CA TYR A 137 14.72 -5.23 7.46
C TYR A 137 13.19 -5.18 7.37
N ARG A 138 12.59 -4.00 7.55
CA ARG A 138 11.14 -3.80 7.59
C ARG A 138 10.66 -3.19 6.27
N VAL A 139 9.67 -3.83 5.67
CA VAL A 139 8.92 -3.31 4.52
C VAL A 139 7.50 -3.05 4.99
N GLU A 140 7.07 -1.79 4.90
CA GLU A 140 5.70 -1.39 5.22
C GLU A 140 4.85 -1.38 3.95
N VAL A 141 3.73 -2.09 4.00
CA VAL A 141 2.80 -2.21 2.88
C VAL A 141 1.51 -1.53 3.29
N MET A 142 1.14 -0.46 2.58
CA MET A 142 -0.21 0.08 2.68
C MET A 142 -1.14 -0.90 1.96
N LEU A 143 -2.15 -1.40 2.65
CA LEU A 143 -3.06 -2.41 2.14
C LEU A 143 -4.50 -2.02 2.52
N GLN A 144 -5.29 -1.63 1.52
CA GLN A 144 -6.65 -1.13 1.73
C GLN A 144 -7.68 -2.05 1.07
N PRO A 145 -8.62 -2.65 1.83
CA PRO A 145 -9.68 -3.45 1.24
C PRO A 145 -10.69 -2.59 0.47
N PHE A 146 -11.30 -3.17 -0.55
CA PHE A 146 -12.44 -2.60 -1.27
C PHE A 146 -13.49 -3.67 -1.58
N ASP A 147 -14.74 -3.23 -1.74
CA ASP A 147 -15.87 -4.10 -2.05
C ASP A 147 -15.87 -4.55 -3.52
N LYS A 148 -16.40 -5.74 -3.82
CA LYS A 148 -16.49 -6.26 -5.19
C LYS A 148 -17.20 -5.32 -6.18
N SER A 149 -18.06 -4.41 -5.70
CA SER A 149 -18.70 -3.38 -6.53
C SER A 149 -17.70 -2.43 -7.21
N CYS A 150 -16.45 -2.37 -6.75
CA CYS A 150 -15.39 -1.64 -7.44
C CYS A 150 -14.85 -2.37 -8.69
N VAL A 151 -15.22 -3.64 -8.92
CA VAL A 151 -14.71 -4.45 -10.05
C VAL A 151 -15.75 -4.47 -11.18
N GLN A 152 -15.46 -3.75 -12.25
CA GLN A 152 -16.35 -3.60 -13.40
C GLN A 152 -15.82 -4.35 -14.64
N ASN A 153 -16.57 -4.31 -15.74
CA ASN A 153 -16.16 -4.95 -16.99
C ASN A 153 -15.02 -4.21 -17.68
N GLY A 154 -13.78 -4.53 -17.30
CA GLY A 154 -12.57 -3.97 -17.91
C GLY A 154 -11.99 -2.75 -17.18
N TRP A 155 -12.55 -2.35 -16.05
CA TRP A 155 -11.99 -1.29 -15.21
C TRP A 155 -12.31 -1.49 -13.73
N PHE A 156 -11.52 -0.85 -12.88
CA PHE A 156 -11.84 -0.63 -11.48
C PHE A 156 -12.46 0.75 -11.28
N GLN A 157 -13.35 0.87 -10.29
CA GLN A 157 -13.98 2.12 -9.87
C GLN A 157 -13.60 2.46 -8.42
N PHE A 158 -12.76 3.48 -8.22
CA PHE A 158 -12.31 3.91 -6.89
C PHE A 158 -12.53 5.41 -6.73
N GLY A 159 -13.28 5.84 -5.72
CA GLY A 159 -13.45 7.27 -5.40
C GLY A 159 -13.95 8.15 -6.56
N GLY A 160 -14.76 7.58 -7.47
CA GLY A 160 -15.22 8.29 -8.68
C GLY A 160 -14.26 8.24 -9.87
N GLN A 161 -13.07 7.64 -9.72
CA GLN A 161 -12.09 7.47 -10.78
C GLN A 161 -12.18 6.08 -11.42
N GLU A 162 -12.10 6.06 -12.75
CA GLU A 162 -11.99 4.85 -13.54
C GLU A 162 -10.52 4.51 -13.82
N ILE A 163 -10.18 3.24 -13.58
CA ILE A 163 -8.86 2.67 -13.83
C ILE A 163 -9.02 1.46 -14.74
N ARG A 164 -8.65 1.62 -16.02
CA ARG A 164 -8.73 0.55 -17.01
C ARG A 164 -7.81 -0.62 -16.62
N CYS A 165 -8.32 -1.84 -16.74
CA CYS A 165 -7.57 -3.07 -16.53
C CYS A 165 -8.19 -4.19 -17.39
N ASN A 166 -7.62 -4.43 -18.57
CA ASN A 166 -8.25 -5.29 -19.59
C ASN A 166 -8.47 -6.74 -19.14
N VAL A 167 -7.64 -7.27 -18.22
CA VAL A 167 -7.85 -8.63 -17.68
C VAL A 167 -9.22 -8.81 -17.04
N LEU A 168 -9.84 -7.74 -16.53
CA LEU A 168 -11.15 -7.82 -15.88
C LEU A 168 -12.28 -8.21 -16.83
N GLU A 169 -12.11 -8.04 -18.15
CA GLU A 169 -13.08 -8.49 -19.16
C GLU A 169 -13.04 -10.01 -19.37
N ARG A 170 -11.98 -10.67 -18.88
CA ARG A 170 -11.66 -12.07 -19.15
C ARG A 170 -11.82 -12.99 -17.95
N ILE A 171 -12.03 -12.44 -16.75
CA ILE A 171 -12.25 -13.21 -15.54
C ILE A 171 -13.75 -13.37 -15.26
N ASP A 172 -14.14 -14.48 -14.63
CA ASP A 172 -15.48 -14.62 -14.06
C ASP A 172 -15.60 -13.75 -12.78
N ARG A 173 -16.02 -12.50 -12.97
CA ARG A 173 -16.21 -11.53 -11.88
C ARG A 173 -17.26 -11.97 -10.86
N SER A 174 -18.15 -12.92 -11.19
CA SER A 174 -19.13 -13.43 -10.21
C SER A 174 -18.48 -14.21 -9.06
N GLN A 175 -17.24 -14.69 -9.27
CA GLN A 175 -16.43 -15.36 -8.24
C GLN A 175 -15.78 -14.37 -7.27
N VAL A 176 -15.67 -13.08 -7.61
CA VAL A 176 -14.98 -12.07 -6.81
C VAL A 176 -15.80 -11.73 -5.57
N GLU A 177 -15.18 -11.82 -4.40
CA GLU A 177 -15.79 -11.48 -3.12
C GLU A 177 -15.46 -10.06 -2.69
N ASN A 178 -14.19 -9.67 -2.83
CA ASN A 178 -13.65 -8.35 -2.52
C ASN A 178 -12.25 -8.22 -3.14
N GLY A 179 -11.59 -7.09 -2.92
CA GLY A 179 -10.20 -6.91 -3.31
C GLY A 179 -9.43 -6.00 -2.38
N TYR A 180 -8.16 -5.79 -2.70
CA TYR A 180 -7.24 -4.96 -1.97
C TYR A 180 -6.42 -4.11 -2.93
N ILE A 181 -6.33 -2.81 -2.69
CA ILE A 181 -5.31 -1.97 -3.32
C ILE A 181 -4.12 -1.94 -2.37
N TYR A 182 -2.91 -1.97 -2.90
CA TYR A 182 -1.72 -1.91 -2.10
C TYR A 182 -0.64 -1.02 -2.70
N ALA A 183 0.23 -0.49 -1.85
CA ALA A 183 1.47 0.17 -2.24
C ALA A 183 2.57 -0.13 -1.21
N PHE A 184 3.79 -0.32 -1.69
CA PHE A 184 4.98 -0.42 -0.86
C PHE A 184 6.24 -0.10 -1.68
N HIS A 185 7.37 0.05 -1.01
CA HIS A 185 8.67 0.13 -1.67
C HIS A 185 9.65 -0.89 -1.08
N ALA A 186 10.56 -1.40 -1.91
CA ALA A 186 11.73 -2.11 -1.40
C ALA A 186 12.61 -1.15 -0.56
N PRO A 187 13.50 -1.67 0.29
CA PRO A 187 14.45 -0.85 1.06
C PRO A 187 15.03 0.27 0.20
N ASP A 188 14.93 1.52 0.65
CA ASP A 188 15.51 2.65 -0.06
C ASP A 188 17.01 2.71 0.23
N ILE A 189 17.81 2.35 -0.78
CA ILE A 189 19.26 2.15 -0.63
C ILE A 189 19.97 3.35 -1.23
N ASN A 190 20.65 4.10 -0.37
CA ASN A 190 21.64 5.06 -0.81
C ASN A 190 23.01 4.38 -0.87
N VAL A 191 23.46 4.06 -2.08
CA VAL A 191 24.67 3.28 -2.32
C VAL A 191 25.90 4.17 -2.12
N ASP A 192 26.84 3.72 -1.26
CA ASP A 192 28.09 4.46 -0.99
C ASP A 192 28.96 4.56 -2.26
N GLU A 193 29.62 5.70 -2.46
CA GLU A 193 30.54 5.90 -3.59
C GLU A 193 31.67 4.86 -3.58
N GLY A 194 32.12 4.44 -2.40
CA GLY A 194 33.20 3.46 -2.21
C GLY A 194 32.83 1.99 -2.48
N GLU A 195 31.56 1.66 -2.71
CA GLU A 195 31.14 0.29 -3.03
C GLU A 195 31.63 -0.15 -4.42
N SER A 196 31.99 -1.43 -4.56
CA SER A 196 32.38 -2.00 -5.86
C SER A 196 31.19 -2.03 -6.82
N LEU A 197 31.42 -1.87 -8.14
CA LEU A 197 30.36 -1.92 -9.14
C LEU A 197 29.50 -3.20 -9.05
N LEU A 198 30.13 -4.34 -8.75
CA LEU A 198 29.44 -5.61 -8.57
C LEU A 198 28.53 -5.60 -7.33
N ALA A 199 28.99 -5.00 -6.22
CA ALA A 199 28.17 -4.82 -5.03
C ALA A 199 26.98 -3.88 -5.32
N LYS A 200 27.20 -2.76 -6.02
CA LYS A 200 26.11 -1.83 -6.42
C LYS A 200 25.04 -2.56 -7.24
N TYR A 201 25.47 -3.33 -8.24
CA TYR A 201 24.59 -4.18 -9.04
C TYR A 201 23.76 -5.13 -8.16
N TYR A 202 24.37 -5.81 -7.19
CA TYR A 202 23.64 -6.73 -6.32
C TYR A 202 22.68 -6.07 -5.33
N LEU A 203 22.95 -4.82 -4.93
CA LEU A 203 22.01 -4.05 -4.12
C LEU A 203 20.75 -3.70 -4.93
N GLU A 204 20.90 -3.33 -6.20
CA GLU A 204 19.75 -3.11 -7.11
C GLU A 204 18.99 -4.42 -7.38
N VAL A 205 19.69 -5.52 -7.68
CA VAL A 205 19.09 -6.84 -7.85
C VAL A 205 18.35 -7.28 -6.59
N PHE A 206 18.88 -6.98 -5.40
CA PHE A 206 18.20 -7.20 -4.13
C PHE A 206 16.91 -6.39 -4.00
N GLN A 207 16.89 -5.11 -4.38
CA GLN A 207 15.64 -4.32 -4.35
C GLN A 207 14.58 -4.92 -5.27
N ILE A 208 14.94 -5.32 -6.49
CA ILE A 208 14.03 -5.97 -7.45
C ILE A 208 13.50 -7.30 -6.89
N ALA A 209 14.40 -8.16 -6.40
CA ALA A 209 14.04 -9.43 -5.79
C ALA A 209 13.14 -9.24 -4.55
N CYS A 210 13.44 -8.24 -3.72
CA CYS A 210 12.63 -7.91 -2.55
C CYS A 210 11.22 -7.49 -2.96
N MET A 211 11.05 -6.66 -4.00
CA MET A 211 9.71 -6.30 -4.49
C MET A 211 8.94 -7.51 -4.98
N ASP A 212 9.55 -8.37 -5.79
CA ASP A 212 8.92 -9.58 -6.32
C ASP A 212 8.47 -10.52 -5.19
N VAL A 213 9.35 -10.77 -4.21
CA VAL A 213 9.05 -11.64 -3.07
C VAL A 213 8.01 -11.02 -2.15
N CYS A 214 8.12 -9.72 -1.81
CA CYS A 214 7.11 -9.04 -0.99
C CYS A 214 5.72 -9.10 -1.64
N ARG A 215 5.62 -8.92 -2.97
CA ARG A 215 4.38 -9.07 -3.73
C ARG A 215 3.80 -10.48 -3.59
N GLN A 216 4.63 -11.52 -3.66
CA GLN A 216 4.16 -12.89 -3.42
C GLN A 216 3.71 -13.08 -1.95
N GLN A 217 4.47 -12.56 -0.98
CA GLN A 217 4.12 -12.68 0.43
C GLN A 217 2.79 -11.99 0.78
N ILE A 218 2.48 -10.85 0.16
CA ILE A 218 1.18 -10.18 0.31
C ILE A 218 0.07 -11.05 -0.26
N GLN A 219 0.27 -11.63 -1.44
CA GLN A 219 -0.70 -12.52 -2.08
C GLN A 219 -1.01 -13.73 -1.17
N ASP A 220 0.03 -14.41 -0.68
CA ASP A 220 -0.12 -15.58 0.18
C ASP A 220 -0.76 -15.23 1.53
N TYR A 221 -0.41 -14.07 2.10
CA TYR A 221 -1.04 -13.55 3.31
C TYR A 221 -2.54 -13.35 3.10
N LEU A 222 -2.93 -12.69 2.01
CA LEU A 222 -4.32 -12.44 1.67
C LEU A 222 -5.09 -13.74 1.44
N GLU A 223 -4.51 -14.69 0.70
CA GLU A 223 -5.13 -15.99 0.47
C GLU A 223 -5.39 -16.74 1.79
N ARG A 224 -4.38 -16.79 2.68
CA ARG A 224 -4.53 -17.40 4.01
C ARG A 224 -5.57 -16.67 4.87
N LYS A 225 -5.57 -15.34 4.86
CA LYS A 225 -6.49 -14.49 5.63
C LYS A 225 -7.95 -14.77 5.27
N HIS A 226 -8.25 -15.02 4.01
CA HIS A 226 -9.62 -15.27 3.54
C HIS A 226 -10.00 -16.76 3.50
N SER A 227 -9.01 -17.66 3.60
CA SER A 227 -9.24 -19.11 3.55
C SER A 227 -9.52 -19.78 4.90
N VAL A 228 -9.92 -19.02 5.93
CA VAL A 228 -10.07 -19.55 7.31
C VAL A 228 -11.20 -20.58 7.42
N LEU A 229 -12.36 -20.31 6.80
CA LEU A 229 -13.55 -21.18 6.87
C LEU A 229 -13.72 -22.05 5.64
N GLN A 230 -13.45 -21.48 4.46
CA GLN A 230 -13.53 -22.14 3.17
C GLN A 230 -12.35 -21.67 2.33
N LYS A 231 -11.81 -22.54 1.47
CA LYS A 231 -10.72 -22.16 0.59
C LYS A 231 -11.15 -21.00 -0.31
N GLN A 232 -10.38 -19.93 -0.27
CA GLN A 232 -10.43 -18.83 -1.22
C GLN A 232 -9.12 -18.76 -2.00
N TYR A 233 -9.14 -17.99 -3.08
CA TYR A 233 -7.98 -17.76 -3.93
C TYR A 233 -7.66 -16.27 -3.92
N CYS A 234 -6.37 -15.94 -3.94
CA CYS A 234 -5.90 -14.59 -4.18
C CYS A 234 -5.31 -14.51 -5.59
N SER A 235 -5.80 -13.57 -6.40
CA SER A 235 -5.24 -13.34 -7.74
C SER A 235 -3.76 -12.97 -7.67
N PRO A 236 -3.00 -13.09 -8.76
CA PRO A 236 -1.78 -12.31 -8.91
C PRO A 236 -2.09 -10.81 -8.74
N SER A 237 -1.05 -10.02 -8.49
CA SER A 237 -1.20 -8.58 -8.50
C SER A 237 -1.60 -8.10 -9.90
N PHE A 238 -2.58 -7.22 -10.00
CA PHE A 238 -2.90 -6.45 -11.19
C PHE A 238 -2.43 -5.02 -10.97
N GLY A 239 -1.55 -4.51 -11.83
CA GLY A 239 -0.96 -3.19 -11.60
C GLY A 239 -0.50 -2.51 -12.88
N PRO A 240 -0.13 -1.22 -12.78
CA PRO A 240 0.24 -0.41 -13.93
C PRO A 240 1.43 -1.01 -14.69
N GLY A 241 1.31 -1.12 -16.02
CA GLY A 241 2.31 -1.72 -16.91
C GLY A 241 2.14 -3.22 -17.17
N TYR A 242 1.13 -3.88 -16.59
CA TYR A 242 0.84 -5.30 -16.81
C TYR A 242 -0.66 -5.61 -16.64
N TYR A 243 -1.12 -6.77 -17.12
CA TYR A 243 -2.55 -7.14 -17.17
C TYR A 243 -3.49 -6.13 -17.86
N GLY A 244 -2.92 -5.25 -18.70
CA GLY A 244 -3.65 -4.21 -19.42
C GLY A 244 -4.11 -3.05 -18.55
N MET A 245 -3.40 -2.76 -17.46
CA MET A 245 -3.53 -1.51 -16.70
C MET A 245 -2.45 -0.52 -17.16
N ASP A 246 -2.86 0.70 -17.51
CA ASP A 246 -1.95 1.74 -18.01
C ASP A 246 -1.08 2.33 -16.87
N ILE A 247 0.11 2.83 -17.20
CA ILE A 247 1.00 3.56 -16.28
C ILE A 247 0.30 4.82 -15.74
N ASP A 248 -0.60 5.43 -16.51
CA ASP A 248 -1.41 6.58 -16.07
C ASP A 248 -2.35 6.26 -14.87
N ALA A 249 -2.48 4.98 -14.51
CA ALA A 249 -3.20 4.55 -13.30
C ALA A 249 -2.41 4.79 -12.00
N VAL A 250 -1.07 4.91 -12.06
CA VAL A 250 -0.23 5.05 -10.87
C VAL A 250 -0.65 6.25 -9.99
N PRO A 251 -0.72 7.51 -10.49
CA PRO A 251 -1.07 8.64 -9.64
C PRO A 251 -2.47 8.51 -9.02
N LYS A 252 -3.41 7.89 -9.73
CA LYS A 252 -4.77 7.63 -9.23
C LYS A 252 -4.76 6.67 -8.04
N LEU A 253 -4.04 5.55 -8.16
CA LEU A 253 -3.94 4.55 -7.09
C LEU A 253 -3.18 5.09 -5.87
N ILE A 254 -2.07 5.80 -6.08
CA ILE A 254 -1.28 6.42 -5.01
C ILE A 254 -2.11 7.47 -4.26
N SER A 255 -2.83 8.32 -4.98
CA SER A 255 -3.72 9.32 -4.37
C SER A 255 -4.85 8.68 -3.59
N PHE A 256 -5.45 7.59 -4.10
CA PHE A 256 -6.54 6.90 -3.42
C PHE A 256 -6.08 6.21 -2.12
N LEU A 257 -4.89 5.59 -2.14
CA LEU A 257 -4.29 4.90 -0.99
C LEU A 257 -3.68 5.85 0.05
N GLU A 258 -3.40 7.09 -0.34
CA GLU A 258 -2.54 8.00 0.42
C GLU A 258 -1.21 7.33 0.81
N ALA A 259 -0.56 6.71 -0.18
CA ALA A 259 0.61 5.84 -0.01
C ALA A 259 1.84 6.55 0.60
N ASP A 260 1.83 7.89 0.66
CA ASP A 260 2.79 8.71 1.43
C ASP A 260 2.92 8.28 2.90
N THR A 261 1.89 7.63 3.45
CA THR A 261 1.90 6.97 4.77
C THR A 261 2.99 5.93 4.92
N VAL A 262 3.29 5.17 3.86
CA VAL A 262 4.31 4.12 3.82
C VAL A 262 5.51 4.53 2.94
N GLY A 263 5.71 5.85 2.78
CA GLY A 263 6.87 6.39 2.07
C GLY A 263 6.81 6.35 0.55
N VAL A 264 5.71 5.89 -0.06
CA VAL A 264 5.56 5.82 -1.52
C VAL A 264 4.87 7.07 -2.06
N LYS A 265 5.51 7.77 -3.00
CA LYS A 265 5.02 9.03 -3.59
C LYS A 265 5.06 8.98 -5.10
N TRP A 266 4.20 9.78 -5.74
CA TRP A 266 4.30 10.10 -7.17
C TRP A 266 4.84 11.53 -7.34
N GLN A 267 6.00 11.67 -7.95
CA GLN A 267 6.65 12.96 -8.21
C GLN A 267 7.39 12.91 -9.55
N GLU A 268 7.34 13.99 -10.33
CA GLU A 268 8.07 14.10 -11.61
C GLU A 268 7.82 12.92 -12.56
N ASP A 269 6.55 12.51 -12.67
CA ASP A 269 6.07 11.39 -13.49
C ASP A 269 6.70 10.03 -13.16
N LYS A 270 7.15 9.86 -11.90
CA LYS A 270 7.74 8.61 -11.39
C LYS A 270 7.33 8.31 -9.96
N LEU A 271 7.42 7.04 -9.59
CA LEU A 271 7.34 6.63 -8.19
C LEU A 271 8.65 6.95 -7.46
N TYR A 272 8.51 7.41 -6.22
CA TYR A 272 9.61 7.62 -5.28
C TYR A 272 9.30 6.91 -3.95
N PRO A 273 10.19 6.03 -3.46
CA PRO A 273 11.42 5.55 -4.10
C PRO A 273 11.19 4.87 -5.47
N ILE A 274 12.21 4.84 -6.34
CA ILE A 274 12.08 4.26 -7.69
C ILE A 274 11.64 2.79 -7.62
N MET A 275 12.15 2.05 -6.63
CA MET A 275 11.81 0.66 -6.37
C MET A 275 10.51 0.57 -5.52
N SER A 276 9.45 1.17 -6.03
CA SER A 276 8.10 1.11 -5.47
C SER A 276 7.13 0.38 -6.37
N LEU A 277 6.08 -0.19 -5.78
CA LEU A 277 5.07 -0.94 -6.49
C LEU A 277 3.69 -0.57 -5.95
N VAL A 278 2.73 -0.42 -6.87
CA VAL A 278 1.32 -0.19 -6.58
C VAL A 278 0.48 -1.14 -7.43
N GLY A 279 -0.60 -1.68 -6.85
CA GLY A 279 -1.44 -2.61 -7.59
C GLY A 279 -2.67 -3.05 -6.81
N VAL A 280 -3.32 -4.08 -7.33
CA VAL A 280 -4.60 -4.59 -6.88
C VAL A 280 -4.55 -6.11 -6.78
N TYR A 281 -5.06 -6.65 -5.69
CA TYR A 281 -5.38 -8.08 -5.53
C TYR A 281 -6.90 -8.28 -5.48
N LEU A 282 -7.37 -9.40 -6.04
CA LEU A 282 -8.75 -9.85 -5.91
C LEU A 282 -8.83 -11.15 -5.12
N ILE A 283 -9.82 -11.23 -4.25
CA ILE A 283 -10.17 -12.45 -3.51
C ILE A 283 -11.39 -13.08 -4.16
N SER A 284 -11.34 -14.39 -4.37
CA SER A 284 -12.37 -15.09 -5.11
C SER A 284 -12.60 -16.53 -4.67
N LYS A 285 -13.80 -17.03 -4.97
CA LYS A 285 -14.24 -18.42 -4.74
C LYS A 285 -13.55 -19.45 -5.61
N GLY A 286 -13.02 -19.03 -6.76
CA GLY A 286 -12.27 -19.86 -7.69
C GLY A 286 -11.04 -19.13 -8.20
N GLU A 287 -10.15 -19.86 -8.87
CA GLU A 287 -8.95 -19.31 -9.49
C GLU A 287 -9.32 -18.47 -10.72
N LEU A 288 -9.24 -17.13 -10.61
CA LEU A 288 -9.74 -16.20 -11.64
C LEU A 288 -9.04 -16.32 -13.00
N LEU A 289 -7.78 -16.78 -13.03
CA LEU A 289 -6.97 -16.87 -14.24
C LEU A 289 -6.76 -18.31 -14.73
N ALA A 290 -7.54 -19.28 -14.23
CA ALA A 290 -7.42 -20.68 -14.62
C ALA A 290 -7.48 -20.88 -16.15
N GLU A 291 -8.33 -20.09 -16.83
CA GLU A 291 -8.56 -20.13 -18.29
C GLU A 291 -7.76 -19.07 -19.07
N CYS A 292 -7.04 -18.16 -18.39
CA CYS A 292 -6.37 -17.01 -18.99
C CYS A 292 -4.90 -16.89 -18.55
N LYS A 293 -4.16 -18.01 -18.61
CA LYS A 293 -2.76 -18.10 -18.13
C LYS A 293 -1.78 -17.22 -18.93
N ASP A 294 -2.10 -16.93 -20.19
CA ASP A 294 -1.24 -16.15 -21.10
C ASP A 294 -1.06 -14.68 -20.67
N CYS A 295 -1.93 -14.16 -19.78
CA CYS A 295 -1.79 -12.81 -19.25
C CYS A 295 -0.70 -12.66 -18.19
N ALA A 296 -0.22 -13.76 -17.57
CA ALA A 296 0.75 -13.71 -16.48
C ALA A 296 2.17 -13.26 -16.92
N GLY A 297 2.50 -13.39 -18.21
CA GLY A 297 3.77 -12.92 -18.79
C GLY A 297 3.61 -11.72 -19.73
N CYS A 298 2.45 -11.08 -19.75
CA CYS A 298 2.12 -10.05 -20.73
C CYS A 298 2.65 -8.66 -20.30
N LEU A 299 3.55 -8.08 -21.10
CA LEU A 299 4.11 -6.73 -20.91
C LEU A 299 3.16 -5.58 -21.31
N GLY A 300 1.92 -5.90 -21.72
CA GLY A 300 0.78 -5.00 -21.86
C GLY A 300 1.10 -3.54 -22.26
N GLN A 301 1.65 -3.33 -23.46
CA GLN A 301 1.80 -1.97 -24.02
C GLN A 301 0.75 -1.73 -25.11
N ALA A 302 0.54 -0.47 -25.48
CA ALA A 302 -0.42 -0.03 -26.52
C ALA A 302 -0.28 -0.75 -27.88
N GLY A 303 0.82 -1.48 -28.12
CA GLY A 303 1.05 -2.32 -29.31
C GLY A 303 1.12 -3.84 -29.08
N GLY A 304 0.81 -4.40 -27.91
CA GLY A 304 1.20 -5.79 -27.61
C GLY A 304 0.27 -6.61 -26.71
N CYS A 305 -0.62 -7.40 -27.32
CA CYS A 305 -0.96 -8.80 -27.03
C CYS A 305 -2.22 -9.20 -27.82
N GLN A 306 -2.21 -10.34 -28.54
CA GLN A 306 -3.38 -10.82 -29.30
C GLN A 306 -4.62 -11.00 -28.40
N TYR A 307 -4.42 -11.32 -27.13
CA TYR A 307 -5.50 -11.45 -26.14
C TYR A 307 -5.99 -10.11 -25.58
N CYS A 308 -5.16 -9.07 -25.53
CA CYS A 308 -5.61 -7.71 -25.18
C CYS A 308 -6.21 -6.95 -26.39
N MET A 309 -6.02 -7.46 -27.62
CA MET A 309 -6.48 -6.85 -28.87
C MET A 309 -7.65 -7.56 -29.55
N ASN A 310 -7.98 -8.80 -29.20
CA ASN A 310 -9.13 -9.49 -29.81
C ASN A 310 -10.45 -8.87 -29.33
N ARG A 311 -10.89 -7.87 -30.09
CA ARG A 311 -12.29 -7.47 -30.23
C ARG A 311 -13.16 -8.65 -30.64
#